data_AF-A0A0D8HCN6-F1
#
_entry.id   AF-A0A0D8HCN6-F1
#
_cell.length_a   1.000
_cell.length_b   1.000
_cell.length_c   1.000
_cell.angle_alpha   90.00
_cell.angle_beta   90.00
_cell.angle_gamma   90.00
#
_symmetry.space_group_name_H-M   'P 1'
#
loop_
_entity.id
_entity.type
_entity.pdbx_description
1 polymer ?
#
loop_
_entity_poly.entity_id
_entity_poly.type
_entity_poly.pdbx_seq_one_letter_code
_entity_poly.pdbx_strand_id
1 'polypeptide(L)'
;MPKSRHQYGHDLGFHGVVAESRARIIELASRVEKIDTIVAAIKSIAGQTNLLALNAAIEAARAGDAGLGFAVVADEVRSLAERSRTAATEIAGTISEIRNEAANLVTLVSQSLERTGEGDALIQNTSAVLFDIVGKISGNAERIEQIAAATEQQSVMAKTIAQNVSMLSSGF
;
A
#
# COMPACT_ATOMS: atom_id res chain seq x y z
N MET A 1 -31.11 -19.71 -10.65
CA MET A 1 -29.94 -19.59 -9.74
C MET A 1 -29.33 -18.20 -9.90
N PRO A 2 -29.56 -17.27 -8.97
CA PRO A 2 -28.97 -15.95 -9.06
C PRO A 2 -27.56 -16.00 -8.46
N LYS A 3 -26.53 -15.78 -9.30
CA LYS A 3 -25.19 -15.47 -8.81
C LYS A 3 -25.27 -14.18 -8.01
N SER A 4 -24.89 -14.26 -6.74
CA SER A 4 -24.98 -13.19 -5.77
C SER A 4 -24.15 -11.98 -6.23
N ARG A 5 -24.79 -10.82 -6.19
CA ARG A 5 -24.23 -9.48 -6.48
C ARG A 5 -23.18 -9.03 -5.42
N HIS A 6 -22.63 -9.98 -4.66
CA HIS A 6 -21.71 -9.75 -3.54
C HIS A 6 -20.25 -10.07 -3.87
N GLN A 7 -19.94 -10.64 -5.05
CA GLN A 7 -18.57 -11.00 -5.43
C GLN A 7 -17.78 -9.89 -6.16
N TYR A 8 -18.40 -8.75 -6.47
CA TYR A 8 -17.71 -7.66 -7.19
C TYR A 8 -17.32 -6.47 -6.30
N GLY A 9 -17.55 -6.53 -4.98
CA GLY A 9 -17.31 -5.41 -4.07
C GLY A 9 -15.97 -5.43 -3.31
N HIS A 10 -15.30 -6.58 -3.21
CA HIS A 10 -14.13 -6.73 -2.33
C HIS A 10 -12.79 -6.47 -3.01
N ASP A 11 -12.70 -6.60 -4.35
CA ASP A 11 -11.48 -6.33 -5.13
C ASP A 11 -11.19 -4.83 -5.33
N LEU A 12 -12.13 -3.96 -4.95
CA LEU A 12 -11.95 -2.49 -4.90
C LEU A 12 -11.61 -1.99 -3.47
N GLY A 13 -11.33 -2.90 -2.53
CA GLY A 13 -10.95 -2.58 -1.16
C GLY A 13 -9.49 -2.10 -1.01
N PHE A 14 -9.01 -2.04 0.23
CA PHE A 14 -7.65 -1.60 0.58
C PHE A 14 -6.55 -2.23 -0.28
N HIS A 15 -6.69 -3.50 -0.68
CA HIS A 15 -5.80 -4.18 -1.62
C HIS A 15 -5.65 -3.45 -2.97
N GLY A 16 -6.75 -2.95 -3.54
CA GLY A 16 -6.73 -2.17 -4.79
C GLY A 16 -5.99 -0.84 -4.63
N VAL A 17 -6.22 -0.13 -3.51
CA VAL A 17 -5.53 1.13 -3.20
C VAL A 17 -4.02 0.92 -3.02
N VAL A 18 -3.62 -0.15 -2.33
CA VAL A 18 -2.21 -0.52 -2.13
C VAL A 18 -1.56 -0.92 -3.45
N ALA A 19 -2.24 -1.70 -4.30
CA ALA A 19 -1.75 -2.08 -5.63
C ALA A 19 -1.61 -0.87 -6.56
N GLU A 20 -2.58 0.05 -6.57
CA GLU A 20 -2.50 1.30 -7.33
C GLU A 20 -1.33 2.16 -6.83
N SER A 21 -1.16 2.29 -5.50
CA SER A 21 -0.04 3.03 -4.91
C SER A 21 1.30 2.46 -5.37
N ARG A 22 1.45 1.13 -5.39
CA ARG A 22 2.65 0.46 -5.91
C ARG A 22 2.92 0.83 -7.37
N ALA A 23 1.89 0.78 -8.23
CA ALA A 23 2.02 1.12 -9.64
C ALA A 23 2.46 2.58 -9.85
N ARG A 24 1.89 3.51 -9.07
CA ARG A 24 2.22 4.94 -9.12
C ARG A 24 3.66 5.21 -8.66
N ILE A 25 4.17 4.48 -7.66
CA ILE A 25 5.56 4.59 -7.22
C ILE A 25 6.53 4.06 -8.29
N ILE A 26 6.18 2.94 -8.96
CA ILE A 26 6.97 2.42 -10.08
C ILE A 26 7.02 3.43 -11.24
N GLU A 27 5.88 4.06 -11.55
CA GLU A 27 5.83 5.11 -12.57
C GLU A 27 6.69 6.32 -12.19
N LEU A 28 6.66 6.74 -10.91
CA LEU A 28 7.53 7.79 -10.39
C LEU A 28 9.01 7.42 -10.58
N ALA A 29 9.42 6.21 -10.24
CA ALA A 29 10.80 5.75 -10.43
C ALA A 29 11.23 5.84 -11.90
N SER A 30 10.36 5.43 -12.85
CA SER A 30 10.66 5.56 -14.28
C SER A 30 10.76 7.02 -14.75
N ARG A 31 9.94 7.92 -14.19
CA ARG A 31 10.03 9.37 -14.49
C ARG A 31 11.34 9.96 -13.96
N VAL A 32 11.83 9.48 -12.81
CA VAL A 32 13.10 9.89 -12.20
C VAL A 32 14.30 9.47 -13.07
N GLU A 33 14.29 8.29 -13.67
CA GLU A 33 15.33 7.86 -14.63
C GLU A 33 15.44 8.78 -15.86
N LYS A 34 14.32 9.36 -16.32
CA LYS A 34 14.35 10.34 -17.41
C LYS A 34 15.07 11.63 -16.99
N ILE A 35 14.96 12.01 -15.72
CA ILE A 35 15.66 13.17 -15.18
C ILE A 35 17.17 12.93 -15.14
N ASP A 36 17.62 11.71 -14.79
CA ASP A 36 19.06 11.36 -14.83
C ASP A 36 19.67 11.62 -16.22
N THR A 37 18.94 11.28 -17.28
CA THR A 37 19.38 11.51 -18.66
C THR A 37 19.53 13.00 -18.96
N ILE A 38 18.57 13.82 -18.51
CA ILE A 38 18.60 15.29 -18.69
C ILE A 38 19.77 15.89 -17.91
N VAL A 39 19.97 15.46 -16.65
CA VAL A 39 21.06 15.93 -15.79
C VAL A 39 22.43 15.57 -16.38
N ALA A 40 22.57 14.36 -16.94
CA ALA A 40 23.78 13.95 -17.65
C ALA A 40 24.05 14.84 -18.88
N ALA A 41 23.01 15.18 -19.65
CA ALA A 41 23.14 16.10 -20.78
C ALA A 41 23.57 17.50 -20.32
N ILE A 42 23.01 18.02 -19.22
CA ILE A 42 23.41 19.33 -18.65
C ILE A 42 24.89 19.30 -18.22
N LYS A 43 25.34 18.24 -17.55
CA LYS A 43 26.77 18.08 -17.19
C LYS A 43 27.68 18.08 -18.42
N SER A 44 27.27 17.38 -19.48
CA SER A 44 28.01 17.37 -20.75
C SER A 44 28.07 18.75 -21.39
N ILE A 45 26.95 19.46 -21.46
CA ILE A 45 26.89 20.84 -22.01
C ILE A 45 27.77 21.77 -21.19
N ALA A 46 27.68 21.73 -19.86
CA ALA A 46 28.53 22.52 -18.98
C ALA A 46 30.03 22.23 -19.21
N GLY A 47 30.41 20.96 -19.37
CA GLY A 47 31.78 20.58 -19.71
C GLY A 47 32.24 21.12 -21.07
N GLN A 48 31.40 21.05 -22.09
CA GLN A 48 31.70 21.61 -23.42
C GLN A 48 31.81 23.14 -23.38
N THR A 49 30.90 23.82 -22.70
CA THR A 49 30.93 25.28 -22.51
C THR A 49 32.19 25.70 -21.76
N ASN A 50 32.61 24.95 -20.74
CA ASN A 50 33.85 25.21 -20.01
C ASN A 50 35.09 25.08 -20.93
N LEU A 51 35.13 24.08 -21.81
CA LEU A 51 36.20 23.93 -22.80
C LEU A 51 36.19 25.04 -23.86
N LEU A 52 35.01 25.46 -24.32
CA LEU A 52 34.87 26.58 -25.25
C LEU A 52 35.35 27.89 -24.62
N ALA A 53 35.00 28.13 -23.36
CA ALA A 53 35.45 29.29 -22.60
C ALA A 53 36.98 29.28 -22.42
N LEU A 54 37.58 28.13 -22.13
CA LEU A 54 39.02 27.98 -22.05
C LEU A 54 39.70 28.33 -23.39
N ASN A 55 39.19 27.83 -24.50
CA ASN A 55 39.73 28.14 -25.83
C ASN A 55 39.62 29.63 -26.14
N ALA A 56 38.49 30.26 -25.77
CA ALA A 56 38.29 31.70 -25.93
C ALA A 56 39.27 32.51 -25.07
N ALA A 57 39.54 32.09 -23.83
CA ALA A 57 40.53 32.74 -22.97
C ALA A 57 41.96 32.65 -23.54
N ILE A 58 42.33 31.50 -24.12
CA ILE A 58 43.62 31.31 -24.80
C ILE A 58 43.75 32.25 -26.01
N GLU A 59 42.71 32.34 -26.85
CA GLU A 59 42.74 33.21 -28.03
C GLU A 59 42.74 34.70 -27.65
N ALA A 60 42.02 35.07 -26.59
CA ALA A 60 42.05 36.42 -26.03
C ALA A 60 43.46 36.80 -25.53
N ALA A 61 44.16 35.89 -24.85
CA ALA A 61 45.55 36.11 -24.44
C ALA A 61 46.49 36.27 -25.65
N ARG A 62 46.24 35.53 -26.73
CA ARG A 62 47.02 35.59 -27.97
C ARG A 62 46.84 36.92 -28.72
N ALA A 63 45.65 37.52 -28.63
CA ALA A 63 45.36 38.83 -29.22
C ALA A 63 45.96 40.02 -28.44
N GLY A 64 46.57 39.78 -27.28
CA GLY A 64 47.18 40.83 -26.45
C GLY A 64 46.17 41.88 -25.99
N ASP A 65 46.50 43.16 -26.13
CA ASP A 65 45.67 44.28 -25.67
C ASP A 65 44.28 44.31 -26.34
N ALA A 66 44.17 43.84 -27.58
CA ALA A 66 42.90 43.76 -28.30
C ALA A 66 41.95 42.68 -27.74
N GLY A 67 42.47 41.72 -26.98
CA GLY A 67 41.73 40.60 -26.40
C GLY A 67 41.23 40.81 -24.98
N LEU A 68 41.59 41.91 -24.31
CA LEU A 68 41.29 42.13 -22.88
C LEU A 68 39.79 42.04 -22.55
N GLY A 69 38.93 42.60 -23.39
CA GLY A 69 37.47 42.50 -23.21
C GLY A 69 36.94 41.07 -23.40
N PHE A 70 37.49 40.32 -24.36
CA PHE A 70 37.13 38.92 -24.61
C PHE A 70 37.60 37.99 -23.50
N ALA A 71 38.73 38.28 -22.86
CA ALA A 71 39.25 37.51 -21.73
C ALA A 71 38.28 37.54 -20.53
N VAL A 72 37.71 38.71 -20.22
CA VAL A 72 36.73 38.87 -19.13
C VAL A 72 35.45 38.07 -19.41
N VAL A 73 34.96 38.12 -20.65
CA VAL A 73 33.78 37.34 -21.05
C VAL A 73 34.06 35.85 -20.98
N ALA A 74 35.23 35.40 -21.43
CA ALA A 74 35.62 34.00 -21.39
C ALA A 74 35.67 33.47 -19.94
N ASP A 75 36.23 34.24 -19.00
CA ASP A 75 36.24 33.86 -17.58
C ASP A 75 34.83 33.80 -16.96
N GLU A 76 33.94 34.73 -17.30
CA GLU A 76 32.55 34.70 -16.82
C GLU A 76 31.79 33.48 -17.35
N VAL A 77 31.95 33.15 -18.64
CA VAL A 77 31.36 31.95 -19.25
C VAL A 77 31.91 30.68 -18.59
N ARG A 78 33.21 30.64 -18.28
CA ARG A 78 33.85 29.53 -17.56
C ARG A 78 33.25 29.36 -16.17
N SER A 79 33.13 30.46 -15.41
CA SER A 79 32.50 30.48 -14.08
C SER A 79 31.05 29.99 -14.13
N LEU A 80 30.27 30.44 -15.11
CA LEU A 80 28.89 30.02 -15.30
C LEU A 80 28.79 28.52 -15.62
N ALA A 81 29.67 28.00 -16.48
CA ALA A 81 29.73 26.59 -16.83
C ALA A 81 30.05 25.71 -15.60
N GLU A 82 31.00 26.12 -14.76
CA GLU A 82 31.32 25.43 -13.51
C GLU A 82 30.14 25.43 -12.53
N ARG A 83 29.47 26.59 -12.35
CA ARG A 83 28.26 26.68 -11.53
C ARG A 83 27.15 25.78 -12.03
N SER A 84 26.92 25.72 -13.35
CA SER A 84 25.94 24.81 -13.96
C SER A 84 26.30 23.34 -13.72
N ARG A 85 27.57 22.97 -13.78
CA ARG A 85 28.05 21.61 -13.51
C ARG A 85 27.84 21.20 -12.04
N THR A 86 28.12 22.11 -11.11
CA THR A 86 27.88 21.89 -9.67
C THR A 86 26.39 21.70 -9.39
N ALA A 87 25.53 22.60 -9.90
CA ALA A 87 24.09 22.48 -9.74
C ALA A 87 23.55 21.15 -10.32
N ALA A 88 24.02 20.75 -11.50
CA ALA A 88 23.66 19.46 -12.08
C ALA A 88 24.14 18.26 -11.24
N THR A 89 25.23 18.41 -10.47
CA THR A 89 25.72 17.37 -9.56
C THR A 89 24.86 17.27 -8.31
N GLU A 90 24.45 18.41 -7.74
CA GLU A 90 23.51 18.44 -6.62
C GLU A 90 22.15 17.83 -7.00
N ILE A 91 21.61 18.19 -8.17
CA ILE A 91 20.36 17.60 -8.69
C ILE A 91 20.51 16.08 -8.84
N ALA A 92 21.64 15.58 -9.36
CA ALA A 92 21.87 14.14 -9.47
C ALA A 92 21.85 13.44 -8.09
N GLY A 93 22.36 14.10 -7.05
CA GLY A 93 22.29 13.62 -5.67
C GLY A 93 20.84 13.47 -5.19
N THR A 94 20.06 14.54 -5.30
CA THR A 94 18.63 14.54 -4.93
C THR A 94 17.83 13.49 -5.71
N ILE A 95 18.11 13.32 -6.99
CA ILE A 95 17.47 12.30 -7.84
C ILE A 95 17.81 10.89 -7.37
N SER A 96 19.06 10.66 -6.96
CA SER A 96 19.45 9.38 -6.35
C SER A 96 18.73 9.10 -5.03
N GLU A 97 18.54 10.11 -4.19
CA GLU A 97 17.78 10.01 -2.95
C GLU A 97 16.31 9.66 -3.23
N ILE A 98 15.66 10.37 -4.16
CA ILE A 98 14.26 10.10 -4.54
C ILE A 98 14.09 8.68 -5.07
N ARG A 99 15.03 8.18 -5.88
CA ARG A 99 15.00 6.81 -6.42
C ARG A 99 15.12 5.77 -5.31
N ASN A 100 16.02 5.98 -4.35
CA ASN A 100 16.15 5.10 -3.19
C ASN A 100 14.87 5.10 -2.34
N GLU A 101 14.30 6.27 -2.10
CA GLU A 101 13.04 6.40 -1.36
C GLU A 101 11.88 5.71 -2.07
N ALA A 102 11.77 5.84 -3.40
CA ALA A 102 10.78 5.12 -4.19
C ALA A 102 10.94 3.60 -4.07
N ALA A 103 12.16 3.08 -4.09
CA ALA A 103 12.42 1.65 -3.90
C ALA A 103 12.03 1.15 -2.50
N ASN A 104 12.32 1.95 -1.47
CA ASN A 104 11.90 1.67 -0.09
C ASN A 104 10.37 1.64 0.02
N LEU A 105 9.68 2.61 -0.59
CA LEU A 105 8.23 2.67 -0.61
C LEU A 105 7.59 1.48 -1.31
N VAL A 106 8.15 1.00 -2.43
CA VAL A 106 7.67 -0.24 -3.09
C VAL A 106 7.75 -1.43 -2.13
N THR A 107 8.84 -1.54 -1.37
CA THR A 107 9.02 -2.63 -0.38
C THR A 107 7.98 -2.53 0.74
N LEU A 108 7.80 -1.34 1.31
CA LEU A 108 6.83 -1.08 2.37
C LEU A 108 5.38 -1.40 1.94
N VAL A 109 5.02 -0.97 0.72
CA VAL A 109 3.71 -1.23 0.13
C VAL A 109 3.49 -2.71 -0.13
N SER A 110 4.53 -3.43 -0.55
CA SER A 110 4.46 -4.89 -0.76
C SER A 110 4.24 -5.65 0.56
N GLN A 111 4.96 -5.26 1.62
CA GLN A 111 4.75 -5.82 2.97
C GLN A 111 3.36 -5.49 3.53
N SER A 112 2.85 -4.29 3.25
CA SER A 112 1.50 -3.89 3.64
C SER A 112 0.45 -4.77 2.97
N LEU A 113 0.62 -5.08 1.68
CA LEU A 113 -0.27 -5.97 0.92
C LEU A 113 -0.32 -7.38 1.52
N GLU A 114 0.85 -7.93 1.89
CA GLU A 114 0.96 -9.24 2.54
C GLU A 114 0.22 -9.27 3.88
N ARG A 115 0.47 -8.29 4.75
CA ARG A 115 -0.19 -8.19 6.07
C ARG A 115 -1.69 -7.99 5.97
N THR A 116 -2.17 -7.26 4.97
CA THR A 116 -3.62 -7.16 4.72
C THR A 116 -4.19 -8.50 4.29
N GLY A 117 -3.50 -9.25 3.43
CA GLY A 117 -3.92 -10.59 3.03
C GLY A 117 -4.03 -11.56 4.22
N GLU A 118 -3.08 -11.51 5.15
CA GLU A 118 -3.16 -12.26 6.42
C GLU A 118 -4.37 -11.83 7.27
N GLY A 119 -4.62 -10.52 7.35
CA GLY A 119 -5.77 -9.96 8.05
C GLY A 119 -7.11 -10.42 7.47
N ASP A 120 -7.24 -10.43 6.15
CA ASP A 120 -8.44 -10.92 5.44
C ASP A 120 -8.69 -12.40 5.76
N ALA A 121 -7.65 -13.23 5.76
CA ALA A 121 -7.77 -14.64 6.13
C ALA A 121 -8.24 -14.83 7.59
N LEU A 122 -7.72 -14.02 8.51
CA LEU A 122 -8.14 -14.05 9.92
C LEU A 122 -9.60 -13.62 10.09
N ILE A 123 -10.04 -12.59 9.38
CA ILE A 123 -11.43 -12.11 9.39
C ILE A 123 -12.37 -13.19 8.83
N GLN A 124 -11.99 -13.86 7.74
CA GLN A 124 -12.78 -14.96 7.18
C GLN A 124 -12.94 -16.12 8.16
N ASN A 125 -11.85 -16.53 8.82
CA ASN A 125 -11.90 -17.58 9.85
C ASN A 125 -12.80 -17.17 11.03
N THR A 126 -12.63 -15.95 11.53
CA THR A 126 -13.46 -15.42 12.62
C THR A 126 -14.93 -15.41 12.24
N SER A 127 -15.26 -15.00 11.01
CA SER A 127 -16.63 -15.02 10.49
C SER A 127 -17.20 -16.44 10.46
N ALA A 128 -16.42 -17.44 10.03
CA ALA A 128 -16.84 -18.83 10.03
C ALA A 128 -17.13 -19.36 11.44
N VAL A 129 -16.27 -19.04 12.40
CA VAL A 129 -16.47 -19.40 13.82
C VAL A 129 -17.74 -18.75 14.37
N LEU A 130 -17.99 -17.48 14.06
CA LEU A 130 -19.22 -16.80 14.50
C LEU A 130 -20.47 -17.43 13.89
N PHE A 131 -20.44 -17.83 12.62
CA PHE A 131 -21.56 -18.57 12.01
C PHE A 131 -21.83 -19.91 12.69
N ASP A 132 -20.78 -20.65 13.06
CA ASP A 132 -20.92 -21.90 13.83
C ASP A 132 -21.53 -21.65 15.23
N ILE A 133 -21.09 -20.59 15.92
CA ILE A 133 -21.65 -20.19 17.22
C ILE A 133 -23.15 -19.87 17.09
N VAL A 134 -23.55 -19.09 16.08
CA VAL A 134 -24.96 -18.77 15.82
C VAL A 134 -25.77 -20.06 15.59
N GLY A 135 -25.25 -21.00 14.79
CA GLY A 135 -25.89 -22.29 14.56
C GLY A 135 -26.06 -23.11 15.84
N LYS A 136 -25.05 -23.15 16.71
CA LYS A 136 -25.12 -23.82 18.02
C LYS A 136 -26.14 -23.18 18.96
N ILE A 137 -26.24 -21.85 18.95
CA ILE A 137 -27.24 -21.12 19.74
C ILE A 137 -28.66 -21.47 19.27
N SER A 138 -28.91 -21.49 17.96
CA SER A 138 -30.20 -21.91 17.39
C SER A 138 -30.55 -23.35 17.78
N GLY A 139 -29.60 -24.29 17.69
CA GLY A 139 -29.83 -25.67 18.10
C GLY A 139 -30.08 -25.83 19.61
N ASN A 140 -29.46 -25.00 20.45
CA ASN A 140 -29.78 -24.98 21.88
C ASN A 140 -31.19 -24.46 22.16
N ALA A 141 -31.67 -23.46 21.41
CA ALA A 141 -33.03 -22.96 21.54
C ALA A 141 -34.07 -24.04 21.22
N GLU A 142 -33.87 -24.81 20.14
CA GLU A 142 -34.74 -25.95 19.79
C GLU A 142 -34.76 -27.01 20.90
N ARG A 143 -33.60 -27.32 21.49
CA ARG A 143 -33.52 -28.28 22.60
C ARG A 143 -34.24 -27.79 23.85
N ILE A 144 -34.20 -26.49 24.13
CA ILE A 144 -34.95 -25.89 25.26
C ILE A 144 -36.46 -26.05 25.04
N GLU A 145 -36.96 -25.83 23.81
CA GLU A 145 -38.37 -26.06 23.48
C GLU A 145 -38.77 -27.53 23.69
N GLN A 146 -37.94 -28.47 23.25
CA GLN A 146 -38.18 -29.91 23.45
C GLN A 146 -38.21 -30.29 24.94
N ILE A 147 -37.29 -29.73 25.75
CA ILE A 147 -37.26 -29.96 27.20
C ILE A 147 -38.52 -29.40 27.86
N ALA A 148 -38.97 -28.20 27.47
CA ALA A 148 -40.19 -27.60 27.99
C ALA A 148 -41.42 -28.48 27.68
N ALA A 149 -41.54 -28.96 26.44
CA ALA A 149 -42.61 -29.88 26.05
C ALA A 149 -42.59 -31.21 26.84
N ALA A 150 -41.41 -31.81 27.00
CA ALA A 150 -41.24 -33.04 27.78
C ALA A 150 -41.59 -32.85 29.27
N THR A 151 -41.23 -31.69 29.83
CA THR A 151 -41.54 -31.33 31.22
C THR A 151 -43.06 -31.20 31.43
N GLU A 152 -43.78 -30.60 30.47
CA GLU A 152 -45.23 -30.52 30.51
C GLU A 152 -45.89 -31.90 30.46
N GLN A 153 -45.42 -32.79 29.56
CA GLN A 153 -45.90 -34.17 29.50
C GLN A 153 -45.66 -34.93 30.81
N GLN A 154 -44.48 -34.78 31.42
CA GLN A 154 -44.16 -35.40 32.71
C GLN A 154 -45.06 -34.87 33.84
N SER A 155 -45.37 -33.57 33.86
CA SER A 155 -46.29 -32.96 34.83
C SER A 155 -47.69 -33.58 34.74
N VAL A 156 -48.21 -33.73 33.51
CA VAL A 156 -49.50 -34.40 33.26
C VAL A 156 -49.46 -35.85 33.73
N MET A 157 -48.42 -36.61 33.37
CA MET A 157 -48.26 -38.00 33.80
C MET A 157 -48.19 -38.13 35.33
N ALA A 158 -47.44 -37.26 36.00
CA ALA A 158 -47.32 -37.26 37.46
C ALA A 158 -48.68 -37.02 38.13
N LYS A 159 -49.51 -36.11 37.57
CA LYS A 159 -50.88 -35.87 38.05
C LYS A 159 -51.76 -37.11 37.88
N THR A 160 -51.68 -37.80 36.74
CA THR A 160 -52.41 -39.05 36.50
C THR A 160 -51.97 -40.15 37.46
N ILE A 161 -50.67 -40.29 37.72
CA ILE A 161 -50.15 -41.24 38.72
C ILE A 161 -50.70 -40.92 40.11
N ALA A 162 -50.64 -39.66 40.54
CA ALA A 162 -51.16 -39.24 41.82
C ALA A 162 -52.67 -39.54 41.97
N GLN A 163 -53.46 -39.31 40.90
CA GLN A 163 -54.88 -39.68 40.87
C GLN A 163 -55.08 -41.19 40.99
N ASN A 164 -54.31 -42.00 40.26
CA ASN A 164 -54.40 -43.46 40.33
C ASN A 164 -54.04 -43.99 41.74
N VAL A 165 -53.01 -43.43 42.37
CA VAL A 165 -52.62 -43.78 43.75
C VAL A 165 -53.73 -43.42 44.73
N SER A 166 -54.36 -42.24 44.58
CA SER A 166 -55.49 -41.84 45.42
C SER A 166 -56.69 -42.77 45.27
N MET A 167 -57.02 -43.19 44.04
CA MET A 167 -58.13 -44.13 43.79
C MET A 167 -57.87 -45.50 44.40
N LEU A 168 -56.62 -46.01 44.34
CA LEU A 168 -56.23 -47.25 45.00
C LEU A 168 -56.36 -47.15 46.52
N SER A 169 -55.92 -46.03 47.10
CA SER A 169 -56.00 -45.81 48.56
C SER A 169 -57.42 -45.71 49.09
N SER A 170 -58.41 -45.32 48.28
CA SER A 170 -59.82 -45.24 48.70
C SER A 170 -60.62 -46.50 48.40
N GLY A 171 -60.03 -47.48 47.70
CA GLY A 171 -60.66 -48.77 47.37
C GLY A 171 -60.35 -49.91 48.34
N PHE A 172 -59.48 -49.67 49.32
CA PHE A 172 -59.24 -50.52 50.50
C PHE A 172 -59.81 -49.87 51.75
#